data_AF-A0A6J4LJJ0-F1
#
_entry.id   AF-A0A6J4LJJ0-F1
#
_cell.length_a   1.000
_cell.length_b   1.000
_cell.length_c   1.000
_cell.angle_alpha   90.00
_cell.angle_beta   90.00
_cell.angle_gamma   90.00
#
_symmetry.space_group_name_H-M   'P 1'
#
loop_
_entity.id
_entity.type
_entity.pdbx_description
1 polymer ?
#
loop_
_entity_poly.entity_id
_entity_poly.type
_entity_poly.pdbx_seq_one_letter_code
_entity_poly.pdbx_strand_id
1 'polypeptide(L)'
;MESDNCPQASTASAAPDYFELPERLRSKGEPAAVERDRLHFAAIAGALQQSIADLTHRLAAERRAPGGGGQAALDRDLEIHRLSGRLRALGRFDVDLCLGRVLFQDDDEPPLYVGRLGLNGADGQRLLVDWRSRAAEPFFGATHANPMGL
;
A
#
# COMPACT_ATOMS: atom_id res chain seq x y z
N MET A 1 49.84 -14.14 13.86
CA MET A 1 48.68 -14.94 13.41
C MET A 1 47.49 -14.06 13.70
N GLU A 2 47.34 -13.06 12.82
CA GLU A 2 46.46 -11.92 13.00
C GLU A 2 45.02 -12.30 12.69
N SER A 3 44.15 -11.83 13.57
CA SER A 3 42.70 -11.80 13.52
C SER A 3 42.18 -11.24 12.18
N ASP A 4 41.52 -12.07 11.37
CA ASP A 4 40.61 -11.60 10.33
C ASP A 4 39.18 -11.62 10.87
N ASN A 5 38.87 -10.60 11.67
CA ASN A 5 37.50 -10.27 12.06
C ASN A 5 36.93 -9.33 10.99
N CYS A 6 36.33 -9.91 9.95
CA CYS A 6 35.57 -9.16 8.95
C CYS A 6 34.20 -8.79 9.54
N PRO A 7 33.82 -7.50 9.58
CA PRO A 7 32.53 -7.09 10.11
C PRO A 7 31.43 -7.48 9.14
N GLN A 8 30.51 -8.36 9.57
CA GLN A 8 29.29 -8.63 8.82
C GLN A 8 28.45 -7.35 8.78
N ALA A 9 28.35 -6.77 7.59
CA ALA A 9 27.45 -5.68 7.31
C ALA A 9 26.01 -6.14 7.60
N SER A 10 25.37 -5.43 8.53
CA SER A 10 23.96 -5.56 8.84
C SER A 10 23.15 -5.32 7.57
N THR A 11 22.67 -6.38 6.94
CA THR A 11 21.71 -6.29 5.83
C THR A 11 20.42 -5.69 6.39
N ALA A 12 20.06 -4.51 5.91
CA ALA A 12 18.73 -3.95 6.10
C ALA A 12 17.71 -5.05 5.77
N SER A 13 16.79 -5.32 6.69
CA SER A 13 15.76 -6.33 6.51
C SER A 13 14.98 -6.01 5.23
N ALA A 14 15.24 -6.76 4.17
CA ALA A 14 14.28 -6.86 3.08
C ALA A 14 12.97 -7.35 3.71
N ALA A 15 11.84 -6.76 3.33
CA ALA A 15 10.55 -7.29 3.72
C ALA A 15 10.52 -8.79 3.35
N PRO A 16 9.99 -9.67 4.22
CA PRO A 16 9.92 -11.09 3.92
C PRO A 16 9.21 -11.27 2.57
N ASP A 17 9.80 -12.05 1.67
CA ASP A 17 9.18 -12.32 0.38
C ASP A 17 7.95 -13.19 0.62
N TYR A 18 6.76 -12.60 0.43
CA TYR A 18 5.47 -13.25 0.68
C TYR A 18 5.26 -14.52 -0.17
N PHE A 19 6.10 -14.72 -1.19
CA PHE A 19 6.07 -15.87 -2.08
C PHE A 19 7.18 -16.90 -1.80
N GLU A 20 7.93 -16.77 -0.70
CA GLU A 20 8.77 -17.84 -0.17
C GLU A 20 7.90 -18.96 0.41
N LEU A 21 7.44 -19.85 -0.46
CA LEU A 21 6.54 -20.93 -0.11
C LEU A 21 7.31 -22.22 0.24
N PRO A 22 6.79 -23.06 1.16
CA PRO A 22 7.37 -24.38 1.42
C PRO A 22 7.43 -25.25 0.16
N GLU A 23 8.35 -26.21 0.13
CA GLU A 23 8.61 -27.08 -1.02
C GLU A 23 7.36 -27.64 -1.72
N ARG A 24 6.39 -28.13 -0.93
CA ARG A 24 5.13 -28.69 -1.42
C ARG A 24 4.27 -27.71 -2.23
N LEU A 25 4.56 -26.41 -2.17
CA LEU A 25 3.87 -25.32 -2.87
C LEU A 25 4.79 -24.57 -3.84
N ARG A 26 5.99 -25.08 -4.14
CA ARG A 26 6.98 -24.38 -4.99
C ARG A 26 6.40 -23.89 -6.32
N SER A 27 5.55 -24.70 -6.96
CA SER A 27 4.89 -24.32 -8.22
C SER A 27 4.06 -23.03 -8.14
N LYS A 28 3.55 -22.67 -6.95
CA LYS A 28 2.81 -21.42 -6.71
C LYS A 28 3.72 -20.22 -6.43
N GLY A 29 4.99 -20.46 -6.14
CA GLY A 29 6.02 -19.43 -5.91
C GLY A 29 6.93 -19.21 -7.11
N GLU A 30 6.73 -19.95 -8.21
CA GLU A 30 7.50 -19.78 -9.45
C GLU A 30 7.40 -18.34 -9.95
N PRO A 31 8.50 -17.72 -10.43
CA PRO A 31 8.51 -16.31 -10.83
C PRO A 31 7.39 -15.95 -11.83
N ALA A 32 7.11 -16.83 -12.78
CA ALA A 32 6.03 -16.63 -13.76
C ALA A 32 4.64 -16.45 -13.13
N ALA A 33 4.41 -17.01 -11.94
CA ALA A 33 3.13 -16.92 -11.23
C ALA A 33 3.03 -15.68 -10.32
N VAL A 34 4.15 -15.23 -9.75
CA VAL A 34 4.14 -14.25 -8.64
C VAL A 34 4.79 -12.92 -8.97
N GLU A 35 5.59 -12.81 -10.03
CA GLU A 35 6.40 -11.62 -10.25
C GLU A 35 5.57 -10.35 -10.45
N ARG A 36 4.42 -10.47 -11.13
CA ARG A 36 3.46 -9.36 -11.24
C ARG A 36 3.00 -8.87 -9.86
N ASP A 37 2.60 -9.80 -9.00
CA ASP A 37 2.11 -9.48 -7.66
C ASP A 37 3.25 -8.92 -6.78
N ARG A 38 4.48 -9.45 -6.92
CA ARG A 38 5.68 -8.94 -6.22
C ARG A 38 5.99 -7.49 -6.61
N LEU A 39 6.00 -7.18 -7.90
CA LEU A 39 6.21 -5.82 -8.40
C LEU A 39 5.09 -4.87 -7.91
N HIS A 40 3.84 -5.33 -7.92
CA HIS A 40 2.71 -4.53 -7.44
C HIS A 40 2.77 -4.27 -5.94
N PHE A 41 3.15 -5.26 -5.13
CA PHE A 41 3.34 -5.09 -3.69
C PHE A 41 4.49 -4.15 -3.36
N ALA A 42 5.58 -4.21 -4.12
CA ALA A 42 6.67 -3.23 -4.01
C ALA A 42 6.18 -1.81 -4.34
N ALA A 43 5.36 -1.64 -5.38
CA ALA A 43 4.75 -0.36 -5.72
C ALA A 43 3.80 0.16 -4.61
N ILE A 44 2.99 -0.71 -4.01
CA ILE A 44 2.13 -0.37 -2.86
C ILE A 44 2.98 0.09 -1.67
N ALA A 45 4.02 -0.67 -1.31
CA ALA A 45 4.91 -0.32 -0.20
C ALA A 45 5.58 1.04 -0.42
N GLY A 46 6.11 1.28 -1.63
CA GLY A 46 6.71 2.56 -2.00
C GLY A 46 5.70 3.72 -1.95
N ALA A 47 4.50 3.54 -2.50
CA ALA A 47 3.46 4.57 -2.49
C ALA A 47 2.93 4.87 -1.09
N LEU A 48 2.84 3.86 -0.22
CA LEU A 48 2.46 4.01 1.18
C LEU A 48 3.52 4.81 1.95
N GLN A 49 4.79 4.44 1.80
CA GLN A 49 5.92 5.16 2.40
C GLN A 49 5.96 6.61 1.94
N GLN A 50 5.81 6.85 0.63
CA GLN A 50 5.77 8.21 0.08
C GLN A 50 4.59 9.02 0.63
N SER A 51 3.39 8.43 0.68
CA SER A 51 2.20 9.09 1.23
C SER A 51 2.37 9.45 2.71
N ILE A 52 2.98 8.57 3.50
CA ILE A 52 3.30 8.82 4.91
C ILE A 52 4.31 9.96 5.04
N ALA A 53 5.37 9.95 4.23
CA ALA A 53 6.39 11.00 4.21
C ALA A 53 5.78 12.37 3.86
N ASP A 54 4.98 12.45 2.81
CA ASP A 54 4.33 13.69 2.35
C ASP A 54 3.36 14.25 3.39
N LEU A 55 2.54 13.40 4.01
CA LEU A 55 1.62 13.81 5.07
C LEU A 55 2.38 14.27 6.32
N THR A 56 3.48 13.60 6.67
CA THR A 56 4.34 13.98 7.80
C THR A 56 4.97 15.35 7.55
N HIS A 57 5.49 15.58 6.35
CA HIS A 57 6.07 16.87 5.96
C HIS A 57 5.04 17.99 6.01
N ARG A 58 3.85 17.78 5.44
CA ARG A 58 2.74 18.74 5.49
C ARG A 58 2.29 19.03 6.92
N LEU A 59 2.10 18.00 7.74
CA LEU A 59 1.71 18.15 9.14
C LEU A 59 2.76 18.96 9.93
N ALA A 60 4.05 18.73 9.67
CA ALA A 60 5.11 19.50 10.30
C ALA A 60 5.12 20.97 9.85
N ALA A 61 4.78 21.25 8.59
CA ALA A 61 4.63 22.62 8.08
C ALA A 61 3.45 23.33 8.76
N GLU A 62 2.28 22.70 8.85
CA GLU A 62 1.10 23.27 9.52
C GLU A 62 1.34 23.52 11.02
N ARG A 63 2.06 22.64 11.70
CA ARG A 63 2.44 22.82 13.11
C ARG A 63 3.43 23.96 13.34
N ARG A 64 4.24 24.29 12.34
CA ARG A 64 5.19 25.43 12.38
C ARG A 64 4.57 26.74 11.91
N ALA A 65 3.43 26.68 11.22
CA ALA A 65 2.74 27.87 10.76
C ALA A 65 2.28 28.73 11.95
N PRO A 66 2.32 30.07 11.82
CA PRO A 66 1.87 30.96 12.88
C PRO A 66 0.42 30.65 13.29
N GLY A 67 0.16 30.69 14.60
CA GLY A 67 -1.14 30.37 15.18
C GLY A 67 -2.31 31.16 14.59
N GLY A 68 -2.06 32.40 14.18
CA GLY A 68 -3.10 33.36 13.79
C GLY A 68 -4.08 33.64 14.95
N GLY A 69 -5.04 34.53 14.70
CA GLY A 69 -6.19 34.75 15.59
C GLY A 69 -7.49 34.36 14.90
N GLY A 70 -8.50 33.98 15.67
CA GLY A 70 -9.85 33.71 15.16
C GLY A 70 -9.91 32.55 14.17
N GLN A 71 -10.49 32.78 12.99
CA GLN A 71 -10.76 31.75 11.97
C GLN A 71 -9.48 31.03 11.50
N ALA A 72 -8.37 31.76 11.30
CA ALA A 72 -7.12 31.17 10.83
C ALA A 72 -6.55 30.13 11.82
N ALA A 73 -6.76 30.33 13.13
CA ALA A 73 -6.35 29.36 14.13
C ALA A 73 -7.21 28.09 14.08
N LEU A 74 -8.52 28.25 13.90
CA LEU A 74 -9.46 27.15 13.75
C LEU A 74 -9.14 26.30 12.51
N ASP A 75 -8.94 26.95 11.35
CA ASP A 75 -8.66 26.26 10.09
C ASP A 75 -7.36 25.43 10.18
N ARG A 76 -6.32 25.99 10.79
CA ARG A 76 -5.06 25.29 11.06
C ARG A 76 -5.26 24.08 11.98
N ASP A 77 -6.03 24.22 13.07
CA ASP A 77 -6.29 23.12 13.99
C ASP A 77 -7.09 21.99 13.32
N LEU A 78 -8.06 22.32 12.48
CA LEU A 78 -8.82 21.35 11.68
C LEU A 78 -7.93 20.62 10.66
N GLU A 79 -7.05 21.34 9.97
CA GLU A 79 -6.11 20.73 9.03
C GLU A 79 -5.11 19.82 9.74
N ILE A 80 -4.54 20.24 10.87
CA ILE A 80 -3.67 19.40 11.72
C ILE A 80 -4.40 18.13 12.16
N HIS A 81 -5.66 18.24 12.59
CA HIS A 81 -6.47 17.10 12.99
C HIS A 81 -6.71 16.13 11.82
N ARG A 82 -7.07 16.66 10.65
CA ARG A 82 -7.29 15.89 9.42
C ARG A 82 -6.03 15.16 8.97
N LEU A 83 -4.89 15.86 8.91
CA LEU A 83 -3.59 15.29 8.53
C LEU A 83 -3.14 14.21 9.53
N SER A 84 -3.27 14.49 10.83
CA SER A 84 -2.93 13.53 11.89
C SER A 84 -3.81 12.29 11.85
N GLY A 85 -5.11 12.45 11.57
CA GLY A 85 -6.05 11.34 11.37
C GLY A 85 -5.64 10.46 10.20
N ARG A 86 -5.33 11.06 9.04
CA ARG A 86 -4.91 10.33 7.85
C ARG A 86 -3.56 9.62 8.04
N LEU A 87 -2.59 10.28 8.68
CA LEU A 87 -1.29 9.70 8.96
C LEU A 87 -1.40 8.46 9.87
N ARG A 88 -2.23 8.54 10.93
CA ARG A 88 -2.52 7.39 11.80
C ARG A 88 -3.21 6.24 11.06
N ALA A 89 -4.10 6.55 10.13
CA ALA A 89 -4.78 5.53 9.33
C ALA A 89 -3.79 4.79 8.43
N LEU A 90 -2.90 5.51 7.72
CA LEU A 90 -1.92 4.89 6.83
C LEU A 90 -0.79 4.18 7.59
N GLY A 91 -0.27 4.76 8.66
CA GLY A 91 0.84 4.18 9.44
C GLY A 91 0.48 2.93 10.24
N ARG A 92 -0.78 2.49 10.21
CA ARG A 92 -1.20 1.21 10.80
C ARG A 92 -0.92 0.01 9.89
N PHE A 93 -0.72 0.25 8.60
CA PHE A 93 -0.66 -0.78 7.58
C PHE A 93 0.75 -0.88 6.96
N ASP A 94 1.04 -2.04 6.40
CA ASP A 94 2.15 -2.35 5.52
C ASP A 94 1.57 -3.10 4.29
N VAL A 95 2.14 -4.23 3.86
CA VAL A 95 1.54 -5.07 2.81
C VAL A 95 0.12 -5.54 3.15
N ASP A 96 -0.23 -5.62 4.44
CA ASP A 96 -1.53 -6.07 4.94
C ASP A 96 -2.69 -5.13 4.55
N LEU A 97 -2.34 -4.00 3.92
CA LEU A 97 -3.24 -3.12 3.21
C LEU A 97 -3.91 -3.82 2.02
N CYS A 98 -3.22 -4.73 1.33
CA CYS A 98 -3.76 -5.48 0.20
C CYS A 98 -4.50 -6.74 0.68
N LEU A 99 -5.78 -6.86 0.33
CA LEU A 99 -6.63 -8.02 0.66
C LEU A 99 -6.55 -9.10 -0.42
N GLY A 100 -6.37 -8.70 -1.68
CA GLY A 100 -6.29 -9.59 -2.82
C GLY A 100 -6.50 -8.85 -4.13
N ARG A 101 -6.65 -9.61 -5.22
CA ARG A 101 -6.95 -9.07 -6.55
C ARG A 101 -8.01 -9.89 -7.27
N VAL A 102 -8.67 -9.27 -8.23
CA VAL A 102 -9.48 -9.96 -9.24
C VAL A 102 -8.90 -9.74 -10.64
N LEU A 103 -9.17 -10.68 -11.53
CA LEU A 103 -8.88 -10.60 -12.95
C LEU A 103 -10.19 -10.45 -13.70
N PHE A 104 -10.19 -9.67 -14.76
CA PHE A 104 -11.34 -9.53 -15.65
C PHE A 104 -11.24 -10.55 -16.79
N GLN A 105 -12.37 -10.81 -17.46
CA GLN A 105 -12.41 -11.71 -18.62
C GLN A 105 -11.63 -11.19 -19.81
N ASP A 106 -11.49 -9.87 -19.91
CA ASP A 106 -10.63 -9.24 -20.89
C ASP A 106 -9.19 -9.26 -20.36
N ASP A 107 -8.34 -10.09 -20.99
CA ASP A 107 -6.94 -10.23 -20.61
C ASP A 107 -6.13 -8.92 -20.80
N ASP A 108 -6.66 -7.96 -21.56
CA ASP A 108 -6.06 -6.62 -21.72
C ASP A 108 -6.38 -5.69 -20.53
N GLU A 109 -7.36 -6.01 -19.69
CA GLU A 109 -7.69 -5.20 -18.51
C GLU A 109 -6.77 -5.54 -17.33
N PRO A 110 -6.09 -4.55 -16.72
CA PRO A 110 -5.18 -4.81 -15.62
C PRO A 110 -5.93 -5.38 -14.39
N PRO A 111 -5.27 -6.22 -13.58
CA PRO A 111 -5.90 -6.76 -12.37
C PRO A 111 -6.35 -5.65 -11.42
N LEU A 112 -7.52 -5.84 -10.83
CA LEU A 112 -8.03 -4.94 -9.79
C LEU A 112 -7.57 -5.42 -8.42
N TYR A 113 -6.67 -4.67 -7.79
CA TYR A 113 -6.25 -4.94 -6.42
C TYR A 113 -7.17 -4.24 -5.41
N VAL A 114 -7.65 -5.00 -4.44
CA VAL A 114 -8.56 -4.54 -3.39
C VAL A 114 -7.82 -4.47 -2.07
N GLY A 115 -7.96 -3.33 -1.37
CA GLY A 115 -7.29 -3.07 -0.12
C GLY A 115 -8.20 -2.51 0.97
N ARG A 116 -7.66 -2.42 2.19
CA ARG A 116 -8.38 -1.88 3.37
C ARG A 116 -8.64 -0.38 3.28
N LEU A 117 -7.81 0.32 2.51
CA LEU A 117 -7.95 1.72 2.11
C LEU A 117 -7.56 1.84 0.63
N GLY A 118 -8.09 2.86 -0.05
CA GLY A 118 -7.65 3.23 -1.39
C GLY A 118 -6.24 3.83 -1.37
N LEU A 119 -5.41 3.44 -2.33
CA LEU A 119 -4.05 3.96 -2.49
C LEU A 119 -3.77 4.23 -3.96
N ASN A 120 -3.23 5.42 -4.24
CA ASN A 120 -2.74 5.79 -5.55
C ASN A 120 -1.21 5.87 -5.51
N GLY A 121 -0.57 5.52 -6.61
CA GLY A 121 0.85 5.73 -6.78
C GLY A 121 1.18 7.17 -7.18
N ALA A 122 2.47 7.46 -7.31
CA ALA A 122 2.99 8.83 -7.47
C ALA A 122 2.56 9.53 -8.77
N ASP A 123 2.34 8.77 -9.83
CA ASP A 123 1.85 9.22 -11.15
C ASP A 123 0.30 9.27 -11.24
N GLY A 124 -0.41 9.02 -10.14
CA GLY A 124 -1.87 9.00 -10.09
C GLY A 124 -2.50 7.66 -10.50
N GLN A 125 -1.70 6.65 -10.83
CA GLN A 125 -2.19 5.27 -11.01
C GLN A 125 -2.93 4.78 -9.76
N ARG A 126 -4.00 4.02 -9.95
CA ARG A 126 -4.69 3.38 -8.84
C ARG A 126 -3.98 2.07 -8.50
N LEU A 127 -3.40 1.99 -7.30
CA LEU A 127 -2.73 0.78 -6.82
C LEU A 127 -3.67 -0.10 -5.99
N LEU A 128 -4.58 0.50 -5.22
CA LEU A 128 -5.57 -0.21 -4.41
C LEU A 128 -6.93 0.48 -4.46
N VAL A 129 -7.98 -0.34 -4.62
CA VAL A 129 -9.37 0.05 -4.42
C VAL A 129 -9.79 -0.20 -2.98
N ASP A 130 -10.47 0.76 -2.35
CA ASP A 130 -11.08 0.54 -1.03
C ASP A 130 -12.20 -0.51 -1.15
N TRP A 131 -12.11 -1.56 -0.33
CA TRP A 131 -13.09 -2.66 -0.29
C TRP A 131 -14.54 -2.22 -0.03
N ARG A 132 -14.76 -1.03 0.54
CA ARG A 132 -16.11 -0.48 0.77
C ARG A 132 -16.70 0.20 -0.46
N SER A 133 -15.90 0.43 -1.49
CA SER A 133 -16.36 1.08 -2.72
C SER A 133 -17.07 0.08 -3.64
N ARG A 134 -18.01 0.59 -4.46
CA ARG A 134 -18.67 -0.22 -5.49
C ARG A 134 -17.70 -0.82 -6.50
N ALA A 135 -16.54 -0.18 -6.72
CA ALA A 135 -15.52 -0.73 -7.61
C ALA A 135 -14.96 -2.06 -7.10
N ALA A 136 -14.99 -2.33 -5.79
CA ALA A 136 -14.58 -3.61 -5.22
C ALA A 136 -15.71 -4.66 -5.19
N GLU A 137 -16.92 -4.33 -5.64
CA GLU A 137 -18.06 -5.24 -5.60
C GLU A 137 -17.80 -6.59 -6.28
N PRO A 138 -17.17 -6.67 -7.47
CA PRO A 138 -16.88 -7.96 -8.11
C PRO A 138 -16.04 -8.89 -7.24
N PHE A 139 -15.13 -8.35 -6.41
CA PHE A 139 -14.28 -9.15 -5.52
C PHE A 139 -15.08 -9.97 -4.50
N PHE A 140 -16.27 -9.50 -4.09
CA PHE A 140 -17.10 -10.17 -3.09
C PHE A 140 -18.39 -10.77 -3.67
N GLY A 141 -18.96 -10.14 -4.70
CA GLY A 141 -20.27 -10.48 -5.25
C GLY A 141 -20.23 -11.43 -6.44
N ALA A 142 -19.08 -11.59 -7.10
CA ALA A 142 -19.00 -12.45 -8.27
C ALA A 142 -19.22 -13.92 -7.90
N THR A 143 -20.01 -14.61 -8.73
CA THR A 143 -20.30 -16.04 -8.63
C THR A 143 -20.25 -16.67 -10.01
N HIS A 144 -20.21 -18.00 -10.09
CA HIS A 144 -20.27 -18.70 -11.38
C HIS A 144 -21.55 -18.39 -12.18
N ALA A 145 -22.66 -18.07 -11.51
CA ALA A 145 -23.93 -17.71 -12.17
C ALA A 145 -23.99 -16.23 -12.59
N ASN A 146 -23.21 -15.36 -11.93
CA ASN A 146 -23.08 -13.94 -12.25
C ASN A 146 -21.62 -13.52 -12.01
N PRO A 147 -20.75 -13.61 -13.02
CA PRO A 147 -19.31 -13.38 -12.86
C PRO A 147 -18.94 -11.89 -12.71
N MET A 148 -19.87 -10.97 -12.98
CA MET A 148 -19.64 -9.52 -12.82
C MET A 148 -18.44 -8.98 -13.62
N GLY A 149 -18.13 -9.60 -14.76
CA GLY A 149 -17.00 -9.23 -15.64
C GLY A 149 -15.68 -9.91 -15.30
N LEU A 150 -15.67 -10.79 -14.30
CA LEU A 150 -14.51 -11.63 -13.94
C LEU A 150 -14.43 -12.94 -14.72
#